data_AF-G7Z728-F1
#
_entry.id   AF-G7Z728-F1
#
_cell.length_a   1.000
_cell.length_b   1.000
_cell.length_c   1.000
_cell.angle_alpha   90.00
_cell.angle_beta   90.00
_cell.angle_gamma   90.00
#
_symmetry.space_group_name_H-M   'P 1'
#
loop_
_entity.id
_entity.type
_entity.pdbx_description
1 polymer ?
#
loop_
_entity_poly.entity_id
_entity_poly.type
_entity_poly.pdbx_seq_one_letter_code
_entity_poly.pdbx_strand_id
1 'polypeptide(L)'
;MDDLALDHVRAFIARTRVAEMKSRGWRVLGPGEEGSFLMEGPMPTSRKAVLDAPIGGLFDDLVARALERADARDRLDARRAA
;
A
#
# COMPACT_ATOMS: atom_id res chain seq x y z
N MET A 1 -17.80 12.11 5.13
CA MET A 1 -17.47 11.21 6.26
C MET A 1 -17.65 9.82 5.67
N ASP A 2 -16.67 9.36 4.90
CA ASP A 2 -16.73 8.05 4.23
C ASP A 2 -15.51 7.27 4.69
N ASP A 3 -15.67 6.68 5.87
CA ASP A 3 -14.79 5.64 6.37
C ASP A 3 -15.12 4.39 5.55
N LEU A 4 -14.53 4.29 4.35
CA LEU A 4 -14.55 3.07 3.54
C LEU A 4 -13.76 2.01 4.31
N ALA A 5 -14.40 1.41 5.31
CA ALA A 5 -13.92 0.23 5.97
C ALA A 5 -13.63 -0.80 4.88
N LEU A 6 -12.36 -1.18 4.75
CA LEU A 6 -11.95 -2.22 3.83
C LEU A 6 -12.68 -3.49 4.27
N ASP A 7 -13.71 -3.87 3.55
CA ASP A 7 -14.47 -5.08 3.87
C ASP A 7 -13.52 -6.28 3.87
N HIS A 8 -13.63 -7.10 4.91
CA HIS A 8 -12.85 -8.32 4.99
C HIS A 8 -13.25 -9.24 3.84
N VAL A 9 -12.26 -9.81 3.15
CA VAL A 9 -12.52 -10.78 2.08
C VAL A 9 -13.04 -12.07 2.72
N ARG A 10 -14.19 -12.57 2.25
CA ARG A 10 -14.77 -13.84 2.71
C ARG A 10 -14.86 -14.82 1.55
N ALA A 11 -14.54 -16.10 1.80
CA ALA A 11 -14.57 -17.14 0.78
C ALA A 11 -14.85 -18.52 1.37
N PHE A 12 -15.44 -19.40 0.57
CA PHE A 12 -15.53 -20.83 0.87
C PHE A 12 -14.21 -21.52 0.52
N ILE A 13 -13.59 -22.14 1.53
CA ILE A 13 -12.31 -22.80 1.42
C ILE A 13 -12.52 -24.30 1.60
N ALA A 14 -12.02 -25.10 0.66
CA ALA A 14 -12.04 -26.55 0.76
C ALA A 14 -11.41 -27.02 2.09
N ARG A 15 -12.02 -28.04 2.72
CA ARG A 15 -11.60 -28.61 4.02
C ARG A 15 -10.11 -28.96 4.05
N THR A 16 -9.58 -29.46 2.93
CA THR A 16 -8.17 -29.84 2.78
C THR A 16 -7.21 -28.65 2.83
N ARG A 17 -7.67 -27.43 2.56
CA ARG A 17 -6.85 -26.21 2.50
C ARG A 17 -6.95 -25.33 3.75
N VAL A 18 -7.81 -25.68 4.72
CA VAL A 18 -8.04 -24.85 5.92
C VAL A 18 -6.75 -24.60 6.72
N ALA A 19 -5.90 -25.61 6.87
CA ALA A 19 -4.63 -25.46 7.59
C ALA A 19 -3.68 -24.47 6.88
N GLU A 20 -3.58 -24.58 5.55
CA GLU A 20 -2.81 -23.67 4.71
C GLU A 20 -3.36 -22.23 4.80
N MET A 21 -4.68 -22.06 4.78
CA MET A 21 -5.28 -20.73 4.84
C MET A 21 -5.10 -20.11 6.22
N LYS A 22 -5.21 -20.90 7.31
CA LYS A 22 -4.92 -20.43 8.67
C LYS A 22 -3.48 -19.93 8.81
N SER A 23 -2.49 -20.61 8.24
CA SER A 23 -1.09 -20.14 8.28
C SER A 23 -0.88 -18.85 7.49
N ARG A 24 -1.76 -18.53 6.54
CA ARG A 24 -1.79 -17.26 5.79
C ARG A 24 -2.63 -16.18 6.46
N GLY A 25 -3.08 -16.39 7.70
CA GLY A 25 -3.85 -15.42 8.47
C GLY A 25 -5.36 -15.44 8.22
N TRP A 26 -5.90 -16.48 7.57
CA TRP A 26 -7.34 -16.63 7.42
C TRP A 26 -7.99 -17.22 8.67
N ARG A 27 -9.19 -16.73 9.01
CA ARG A 27 -9.99 -17.16 10.15
C ARG A 27 -11.23 -17.92 9.69
N VAL A 28 -11.57 -19.03 10.36
CA VAL A 28 -12.82 -19.76 10.08
C VAL A 28 -13.99 -19.01 10.72
N LEU A 29 -15.02 -18.70 9.92
CA LEU A 29 -16.26 -18.08 10.38
C LEU A 29 -17.37 -19.11 10.67
N GLY A 30 -17.38 -20.22 9.93
CA GLY A 30 -18.41 -21.24 10.10
C GLY A 30 -18.33 -22.35 9.07
N PRO A 31 -19.26 -23.32 9.12
CA PRO A 31 -19.40 -24.33 8.10
C PRO A 31 -19.70 -23.68 6.74
N GLY A 32 -19.11 -24.23 5.68
CA GLY A 32 -19.43 -23.84 4.31
C GLY A 32 -20.36 -24.85 3.65
N GLU A 33 -20.39 -24.81 2.32
CA GLU A 33 -20.97 -25.87 1.49
C GLU A 33 -20.19 -27.18 1.64
N GLU A 34 -20.68 -28.25 1.02
CA GLU A 34 -20.20 -29.61 1.17
C GLU A 34 -18.67 -29.72 0.99
N GLY A 35 -17.97 -30.15 2.05
CA GLY A 35 -16.51 -30.25 2.04
C GLY A 35 -15.75 -28.92 2.16
N SER A 36 -16.40 -27.81 2.54
CA SER A 36 -15.77 -26.48 2.67
C SER A 36 -16.08 -25.78 4.00
N PHE A 37 -15.35 -24.70 4.27
CA PHE A 37 -15.55 -23.79 5.39
C PHE A 37 -15.64 -22.36 4.89
N LEU A 38 -16.56 -21.58 5.44
CA LEU A 38 -16.56 -20.14 5.24
C LEU A 38 -15.41 -19.55 6.06
N MET A 39 -14.47 -18.89 5.39
CA MET A 39 -13.32 -18.26 6.00
C MET A 39 -13.22 -16.78 5.63
N GLU A 40 -12.67 -16.00 6.55
CA GLU A 40 -12.35 -14.59 6.40
C GLU A 40 -10.83 -14.43 6.23
N GLY A 41 -10.42 -13.74 5.17
CA GLY A 41 -9.03 -13.43 4.90
C GLY A 41 -8.46 -12.41 5.87
N PRO A 42 -7.13 -12.31 5.95
CA PRO A 42 -6.51 -11.25 6.73
C PRO A 42 -7.05 -9.91 6.24
N MET A 43 -7.40 -9.04 7.19
CA MET A 43 -7.72 -7.65 6.86
C MET A 43 -6.57 -7.15 6.00
N PRO A 44 -6.82 -6.58 4.81
CA PRO A 44 -5.78 -5.84 4.13
C PRO A 44 -5.45 -4.70 5.08
N THR A 45 -4.43 -4.90 5.93
CA THR A 45 -3.82 -3.85 6.74
C THR A 45 -3.63 -2.73 5.75
N SER A 46 -4.39 -1.66 5.95
CA SER A 46 -4.46 -0.56 5.00
C SER A 46 -3.01 -0.28 4.62
N ARG A 47 -2.66 -0.52 3.36
CA ARG A 47 -1.32 -0.18 2.84
C ARG A 47 -1.06 1.32 3.02
N LYS A 48 -1.99 2.11 3.56
CA LYS A 48 -1.72 3.41 4.15
C LYS A 48 -0.67 3.40 5.26
N ALA A 49 -0.56 2.37 6.10
CA ALA A 49 0.43 2.40 7.21
C ALA A 49 1.89 2.25 6.76
N VAL A 50 2.15 1.68 5.57
CA VAL A 50 3.51 1.57 5.00
C VAL A 50 3.81 2.73 4.03
N LEU A 51 2.76 3.42 3.55
CA LEU A 51 2.89 4.62 2.71
C LEU A 51 2.84 5.93 3.52
N ASP A 52 2.62 5.86 4.84
CA ASP A 52 2.73 7.01 5.77
C ASP A 52 4.17 7.35 6.14
N ALA A 53 5.16 6.57 5.68
CA ALA A 53 6.50 7.10 5.50
C ALA A 53 6.43 8.04 4.28
N PRO A 54 6.66 9.35 4.45
CA PRO A 54 6.39 10.31 3.39
C PRO A 54 7.30 9.98 2.21
N ILE A 55 6.69 9.50 1.12
CA ILE A 55 7.35 9.38 -0.19
C ILE A 55 8.04 10.71 -0.58
N GLY A 56 7.60 11.84 0.01
CA GLY A 56 8.26 13.14 -0.10
C GLY A 56 9.76 13.10 0.18
N GLY A 57 10.20 12.45 1.27
CA GLY A 57 11.62 12.42 1.66
C GLY A 57 12.52 11.64 0.71
N LEU A 58 11.96 10.71 -0.08
CA LEU A 58 12.73 9.90 -1.02
C LEU A 58 13.26 10.71 -2.20
N PHE A 59 12.56 11.79 -2.56
CA PHE A 59 12.87 12.60 -3.74
C PHE A 59 13.46 13.96 -3.40
N ASP A 60 13.59 14.32 -2.12
CA ASP A 60 14.12 15.63 -1.69
C ASP A 60 15.50 15.93 -2.29
N ASP A 61 16.40 14.93 -2.33
CA ASP A 61 17.72 15.07 -2.95
C ASP A 61 17.65 15.33 -4.46
N LEU A 62 16.68 14.72 -5.15
CA LEU A 62 16.46 14.93 -6.57
C LEU A 62 15.91 16.33 -6.84
N VAL A 63 14.96 16.77 -6.01
CA VAL A 63 14.34 18.10 -6.07
C VAL A 63 15.38 19.19 -5.77
N ALA A 64 16.19 19.03 -4.72
CA ALA A 64 17.26 19.95 -4.36
C ALA A 64 18.25 20.14 -5.52
N ARG A 65 18.71 19.04 -6.13
CA ARG A 65 19.61 19.09 -7.30
C ARG A 65 18.96 19.71 -8.54
N ALA A 66 17.65 19.56 -8.70
CA ALA A 66 16.93 20.19 -9.80
C ALA A 66 16.87 21.72 -9.61
N LEU A 67 16.60 22.17 -8.38
CA LEU A 67 16.56 23.60 -8.03
C LEU A 67 17.94 24.25 -8.15
N GLU A 68 19.01 23.61 -7.65
CA GLU A 68 20.38 24.13 -7.79
C GLU A 68 20.78 24.33 -9.26
N ARG A 69 20.37 23.40 -10.14
CA ARG A 69 20.64 23.49 -11.57
C ARG A 69 19.86 24.63 -12.23
N ALA A 70 18.61 24.84 -11.80
CA ALA A 70 17.79 25.94 -12.28
C ALA A 70 18.40 27.30 -11.87
N ASP A 71 18.74 27.46 -10.59
CA ASP A 71 19.39 28.68 -10.08
C ASP A 71 20.71 28.99 -10.79
N ALA A 72 21.52 27.96 -11.06
CA ALA A 72 22.77 28.12 -11.80
C ALA A 72 22.52 28.60 -13.25
N ARG A 73 21.45 28.13 -13.88
CA ARG A 73 21.04 28.53 -15.23
C ARG A 73 20.58 29.99 -15.23
N ASP A 74 19.72 30.36 -14.29
CA ASP A 74 19.18 31.71 -14.17
C ASP A 74 20.28 32.75 -13.95
N ARG A 75 21.29 32.44 -13.13
CA ARG A 75 22.45 33.33 -12.93
C ARG A 75 23.29 33.50 -14.19
N LEU A 76 23.44 32.46 -15.01
CA LEU A 76 24.19 32.54 -16.26
C LEU A 76 23.43 33.37 -17.31
N ASP A 77 22.11 33.19 -17.39
CA ASP A 77 21.27 33.94 -18.32
C ASP A 77 21.17 35.41 -17.90
N ALA A 78 21.04 35.70 -16.61
CA ALA A 78 21.10 37.06 -16.08
C ALA A 78 22.43 37.77 -16.37
N ARG A 79 23.55 37.03 -16.34
CA ARG A 79 24.89 37.55 -16.72
C ARG A 79 25.07 37.77 -18.21
N ARG A 80 24.32 37.06 -19.06
CA ARG A 80 24.34 37.24 -20.52
C ARG A 80 23.42 38.36 -20.98
N ALA A 81 22.37 38.65 -20.20
CA ALA A 81 21.41 39.72 -20.47
C ALA A 81 21.86 41.10 -19.96
N ALA A 82 22.95 41.16 -19.18
CA ALA A 82 23.61 42.39 -18.72
C ALA A 82 24.82 42.73 -19.59
#